data_AF-A0A8B8C2R2-F1
#
_entry.id   AF-A0A8B8C2R2-F1
#
_cell.length_a   1.000
_cell.length_b   1.000
_cell.length_c   1.000
_cell.angle_alpha   90.00
_cell.angle_beta   90.00
_cell.angle_gamma   90.00
#
_symmetry.space_group_name_H-M   'P 1'
#
loop_
_entity.id
_entity.type
_entity.pdbx_description
1 polymer ?
#
loop_
_entity_poly.entity_id
_entity_poly.type
_entity_poly.pdbx_seq_one_letter_code
_entity_poly.pdbx_strand_id
1 'polypeptide(L)'
;MKHLLFASMEERFELECNGATEMLQELFNFKLTRINEDPSQFSLCNNILKAIQIDDLLQDIRPPSRKDEVRGNYPSILDLVKPGSVFVFEVVVIPDKHGLQIKEKDSSKKGDFFQLVRSINTVKVIRIYSRSVRVIDAKLCVYNEYKHMITETVLLHHDFEGYEEIAKLSGVQKLQSLINILLFVKDNILQDSLKNIVEEAAGEVFTLETITDLCYAVCLQDGDDYIGTTNSRSYCCRSIFTVKRIKRTLVQHTLEAIAKLLGTEICRRISKHIEEQIQIKLQHEFPDLKLDISLTNFNVFAFLFDAFIITILWPIVAIVLAFSIVSTLLFSVNINDKLWRRSVAIEIYHCIMENRNMLMYGILREIRKMCTRTISDLDKALKQLERFKDRMVLLNQQELITEWENRQIFNSEASIIELANDQSVLGYIAGRVNGKPAVKVFLQHDDKKAVSYVFKNCKYPENIHFMNVTEKLKVNAVREINKLAVASIDTSTRNLLHAIIQKEGERIMATHSTVVGIGISRIKDVGAPCIALFCLDKQLIPFGEHKIPEQIEGFPVDIREY
;
A
#
# COMPACT_ATOMS: atom_id res chain seq x y z
N MET A 1 39.88 -12.82 35.85
CA MET A 1 40.49 -13.55 34.73
C MET A 1 39.96 -14.98 34.74
N LYS A 2 38.91 -15.24 33.95
CA LYS A 2 38.54 -16.53 33.32
C LYS A 2 37.27 -16.27 32.47
N HIS A 3 37.52 -16.17 31.16
CA HIS A 3 36.65 -16.32 29.98
C HIS A 3 35.20 -16.78 30.28
N LEU A 4 34.12 -16.03 29.94
CA LEU A 4 33.66 -15.60 28.61
C LEU A 4 33.73 -16.74 27.57
N LEU A 5 32.69 -17.57 27.56
CA LEU A 5 32.24 -18.31 26.39
C LEU A 5 30.93 -17.67 25.92
N PHE A 6 31.04 -16.82 24.90
CA PHE A 6 29.97 -16.54 23.96
C PHE A 6 29.63 -17.87 23.27
N ALA A 7 28.53 -18.50 23.68
CA ALA A 7 27.92 -19.60 22.95
C ALA A 7 26.58 -19.11 22.39
N SER A 8 26.52 -19.02 21.06
CA SER A 8 25.35 -19.06 20.19
C SER A 8 24.06 -18.40 20.71
N MET A 9 23.86 -17.13 20.34
CA MET A 9 22.55 -16.45 20.32
C MET A 9 21.77 -16.76 19.02
N GLU A 10 22.00 -17.92 18.41
CA GLU A 10 21.15 -18.50 17.37
C GLU A 10 20.35 -19.63 18.02
N GLU A 11 19.21 -19.30 18.61
CA GLU A 11 17.99 -20.12 18.62
C GLU A 11 16.98 -19.56 19.64
N ARG A 12 15.71 -19.59 19.23
CA ARG A 12 14.47 -19.25 19.96
C ARG A 12 14.17 -17.76 20.06
N PHE A 13 13.25 -17.31 19.20
CA PHE A 13 12.06 -16.54 19.61
C PHE A 13 11.04 -16.62 18.46
N GLU A 14 10.29 -17.72 18.40
CA GLU A 14 9.01 -17.75 17.71
C GLU A 14 8.03 -16.88 18.52
N LEU A 15 7.60 -15.78 17.92
CA LEU A 15 6.55 -14.92 18.44
C LEU A 15 5.28 -15.28 17.65
N GLU A 16 4.57 -16.30 18.10
CA GLU A 16 3.15 -16.48 17.79
C GLU A 16 2.34 -15.76 18.88
N CYS A 17 2.05 -14.48 18.64
CA CYS A 17 0.92 -13.83 19.29
C CYS A 17 -0.25 -13.88 18.30
N ASN A 18 -1.00 -14.99 18.32
CA ASN A 18 -2.02 -15.33 17.33
C ASN A 18 -3.09 -14.22 17.11
N GLY A 19 -3.35 -13.35 18.08
CA GLY A 19 -4.31 -12.24 17.91
C GLY A 19 -3.76 -11.00 17.18
N ALA A 20 -2.47 -10.67 17.33
CA ALA A 20 -1.85 -9.53 16.63
C ALA A 20 -1.61 -9.83 15.15
N THR A 21 -1.45 -11.12 14.82
CA THR A 21 -1.25 -11.60 13.45
C THR A 21 -2.54 -11.52 12.63
N GLU A 22 -3.72 -11.77 13.21
CA GLU A 22 -5.01 -11.70 12.50
C GLU A 22 -5.40 -10.26 12.13
N MET A 23 -5.33 -9.31 13.08
CA MET A 23 -5.62 -7.89 12.78
C MET A 23 -4.69 -7.34 11.71
N LEU A 24 -3.41 -7.72 11.76
CA LEU A 24 -2.42 -7.30 10.78
C LEU A 24 -2.67 -7.95 9.41
N GLN A 25 -3.09 -9.22 9.35
CA GLN A 25 -3.51 -9.84 8.10
C GLN A 25 -4.75 -9.15 7.49
N GLU A 26 -5.71 -8.74 8.31
CA GLU A 26 -6.90 -8.01 7.83
C GLU A 26 -6.55 -6.64 7.25
N LEU A 27 -5.56 -5.94 7.82
CA LEU A 27 -5.05 -4.66 7.31
C LEU A 27 -4.45 -4.79 5.89
N PHE A 28 -3.84 -5.94 5.57
CA PHE A 28 -3.20 -6.21 4.27
C PHE A 28 -4.09 -6.99 3.30
N ASN A 29 -5.37 -7.22 3.65
CA ASN A 29 -6.32 -7.85 2.75
C ASN A 29 -6.88 -6.83 1.76
N PHE A 30 -6.19 -6.67 0.64
CA PHE A 30 -6.58 -5.77 -0.44
C PHE A 30 -7.39 -6.51 -1.50
N LYS A 31 -8.62 -6.03 -1.74
CA LYS A 31 -9.47 -6.50 -2.83
C LYS A 31 -10.11 -5.30 -3.51
N LEU A 32 -9.70 -5.04 -4.75
CA LEU A 32 -10.37 -4.02 -5.56
C LEU A 32 -11.76 -4.53 -5.96
N THR A 33 -12.76 -3.68 -5.77
CA THR A 33 -14.10 -3.94 -6.28
C THR A 33 -14.06 -3.87 -7.79
N ARG A 34 -14.57 -4.91 -8.49
CA ARG A 34 -14.60 -4.91 -9.96
C ARG A 34 -15.35 -3.69 -10.47
N ILE A 35 -14.73 -2.96 -11.38
CA ILE A 35 -15.31 -1.72 -11.92
C ILE A 35 -16.02 -2.08 -13.23
N ASN A 36 -17.34 -1.95 -13.21
CA ASN A 36 -18.27 -1.95 -14.36
C ASN A 36 -17.99 -2.99 -15.47
N GLU A 37 -18.72 -4.11 -15.44
CA GLU A 37 -18.67 -5.15 -16.48
C GLU A 37 -19.73 -4.94 -17.59
N ASP A 38 -20.50 -3.85 -17.56
CA ASP A 38 -21.56 -3.57 -18.55
C ASP A 38 -20.95 -3.28 -19.95
N PRO A 39 -21.21 -4.14 -20.95
CA PRO A 39 -20.69 -3.95 -22.31
C PRO A 39 -21.14 -2.64 -22.97
N SER A 40 -22.26 -2.06 -22.54
CA SER A 40 -22.80 -0.80 -23.07
C SER A 40 -22.09 0.45 -22.52
N GLN A 41 -21.34 0.31 -21.42
CA GLN A 41 -20.61 1.38 -20.74
C GLN A 41 -19.10 1.13 -20.74
N PHE A 42 -18.58 0.74 -21.91
CA PHE A 42 -17.21 0.28 -22.05
C PHE A 42 -16.14 1.29 -21.58
N SER A 43 -15.13 0.74 -20.91
CA SER A 43 -14.00 1.40 -20.26
C SER A 43 -12.76 0.51 -20.37
N LEU A 44 -11.57 1.10 -20.58
CA LEU A 44 -10.31 0.35 -20.64
C LEU A 44 -9.72 0.02 -19.26
N CYS A 45 -10.37 0.46 -18.17
CA CYS A 45 -9.82 0.42 -16.82
C CYS A 45 -9.39 -1.00 -16.40
N ASN A 46 -10.29 -2.00 -16.50
CA ASN A 46 -9.98 -3.38 -16.12
C ASN A 46 -8.82 -3.97 -16.91
N ASN A 47 -8.64 -3.55 -18.15
CA ASN A 47 -7.53 -3.99 -18.99
C ASN A 47 -6.20 -3.39 -18.60
N ILE A 48 -6.21 -2.09 -18.30
CA ILE A 48 -5.04 -1.40 -17.75
C ILE A 48 -4.64 -2.07 -16.43
N LEU A 49 -5.60 -2.28 -15.53
CA LEU A 49 -5.38 -2.94 -14.23
C LEU A 49 -4.83 -4.36 -14.38
N LYS A 50 -5.34 -5.13 -15.35
CA LYS A 50 -4.83 -6.48 -15.64
C LYS A 50 -3.43 -6.45 -16.25
N ALA A 51 -3.16 -5.52 -17.17
CA ALA A 51 -1.87 -5.40 -17.84
C ALA A 51 -0.74 -5.01 -16.87
N ILE A 52 -1.03 -4.19 -15.86
CA ILE A 52 -0.07 -3.89 -14.78
C ILE A 52 -0.02 -4.98 -13.71
N GLN A 53 -0.79 -6.06 -13.85
CA GLN A 53 -0.90 -7.15 -12.86
C GLN A 53 -1.24 -6.62 -11.45
N ILE A 54 -2.26 -5.76 -11.37
CA ILE A 54 -2.63 -5.06 -10.12
C ILE A 54 -2.87 -6.04 -8.95
N ASP A 55 -3.47 -7.18 -9.23
CA ASP A 55 -3.80 -8.18 -8.20
C ASP A 55 -2.53 -8.84 -7.65
N ASP A 56 -1.53 -9.11 -8.50
CA ASP A 56 -0.24 -9.67 -8.09
C ASP A 56 0.56 -8.63 -7.29
N LEU A 57 0.56 -7.38 -7.76
CA LEU A 57 1.17 -6.26 -7.04
C LEU A 57 0.54 -6.07 -5.65
N LEU A 58 -0.78 -6.17 -5.53
CA LEU A 58 -1.49 -6.07 -4.26
C LEU A 58 -1.19 -7.26 -3.33
N GLN A 59 -1.05 -8.48 -3.88
CA GLN A 59 -0.64 -9.66 -3.10
C GLN A 59 0.80 -9.57 -2.57
N ASP A 60 1.69 -8.88 -3.30
CA ASP A 60 3.06 -8.60 -2.87
C ASP A 60 3.15 -7.54 -1.76
N ILE A 61 2.10 -6.73 -1.60
CA ILE A 61 1.91 -5.88 -0.41
C ILE A 61 1.43 -6.78 0.72
N ARG A 62 2.38 -7.50 1.29
CA ARG A 62 2.21 -8.28 2.51
C ARG A 62 3.09 -7.72 3.63
N PRO A 63 2.76 -8.04 4.89
CA PRO A 63 3.63 -7.74 6.02
C PRO A 63 5.04 -8.26 5.74
N PRO A 64 6.10 -7.47 6.00
CA PRO A 64 7.46 -8.01 5.96
C PRO A 64 7.55 -9.18 6.93
N SER A 65 8.11 -10.31 6.49
CA SER A 65 8.42 -11.37 7.45
C SER A 65 9.59 -10.93 8.32
N ARG A 66 9.68 -11.46 9.55
CA ARG A 66 10.80 -11.20 10.47
C ARG A 66 12.18 -11.51 9.87
N LYS A 67 12.23 -12.35 8.82
CA LYS A 67 13.43 -12.68 8.05
C LYS A 67 13.69 -11.71 6.89
N ASP A 68 12.66 -11.05 6.35
CA ASP A 68 12.78 -10.03 5.30
C ASP A 68 13.27 -8.67 5.83
N GLU A 69 13.16 -8.42 7.15
CA GLU A 69 13.53 -7.16 7.81
C GLU A 69 15.03 -6.85 7.79
N VAL A 70 15.89 -7.84 7.54
CA VAL A 70 17.34 -7.67 7.64
C VAL A 70 17.99 -7.76 6.25
N ARG A 71 17.89 -6.69 5.45
CA ARG A 71 18.91 -6.47 4.42
C ARG A 71 20.21 -6.08 5.13
N GLY A 72 21.07 -7.07 5.33
CA GLY A 72 22.39 -6.88 5.96
C GLY A 72 23.35 -6.00 5.16
N ASN A 73 23.07 -5.78 3.87
CA ASN A 73 23.86 -4.93 2.98
C ASN A 73 23.05 -3.69 2.62
N TYR A 74 23.61 -2.51 2.88
CA TYR A 74 23.06 -1.25 2.40
C TYR A 74 23.28 -1.17 0.89
N PRO A 75 22.22 -0.93 0.11
CA PRO A 75 22.34 -0.68 -1.32
C PRO A 75 23.24 0.54 -1.55
N SER A 76 24.06 0.54 -2.60
CA SER A 76 24.74 1.74 -3.08
C SER A 76 23.74 2.87 -3.38
N ILE A 77 24.20 4.13 -3.44
CA ILE A 77 23.41 5.30 -3.90
C ILE A 77 22.75 5.03 -5.26
N LEU A 78 23.35 4.17 -6.09
CA LEU A 78 22.91 3.83 -7.44
C LEU A 78 21.98 2.61 -7.51
N ASP A 79 21.79 1.90 -6.40
CA ASP A 79 20.98 0.67 -6.42
C ASP A 79 19.49 1.01 -6.35
N LEU A 80 18.71 0.43 -7.27
CA LEU A 80 17.25 0.53 -7.20
C LEU A 80 16.73 -0.25 -5.99
N VAL A 81 16.10 0.46 -5.06
CA VAL A 81 15.48 -0.13 -3.87
C VAL A 81 13.98 -0.25 -4.07
N LYS A 82 13.43 -1.43 -3.77
CA LYS A 82 11.98 -1.66 -3.83
C LYS A 82 11.24 -0.76 -2.82
N PRO A 83 10.13 -0.12 -3.21
CA PRO A 83 9.26 0.60 -2.28
C PRO A 83 8.85 -0.25 -1.07
N GLY A 84 8.84 0.38 0.11
CA GLY A 84 8.56 -0.26 1.39
C GLY A 84 9.67 -1.19 1.90
N SER A 85 10.85 -1.25 1.27
CA SER A 85 11.99 -1.96 1.83
C SER A 85 12.39 -1.38 3.19
N VAL A 86 12.66 -2.27 4.15
CA VAL A 86 13.03 -1.91 5.52
C VAL A 86 14.54 -1.95 5.67
N PHE A 87 15.11 -0.85 6.16
CA PHE A 87 16.52 -0.75 6.54
C PHE A 87 16.64 -0.57 8.04
N VAL A 88 17.47 -1.40 8.67
CA VAL A 88 17.61 -1.44 10.12
C VAL A 88 19.02 -1.04 10.52
N PHE A 89 19.12 -0.02 11.38
CA PHE A 89 20.34 0.31 12.10
C PHE A 89 20.19 -0.12 13.56
N GLU A 90 21.10 -0.99 14.03
CA GLU A 90 20.95 -1.62 15.34
C GLU A 90 21.83 -0.97 16.41
N VAL A 91 21.22 -0.64 17.54
CA VAL A 91 21.89 -0.03 18.69
C VAL A 91 21.52 -0.75 19.98
N VAL A 92 22.46 -0.78 20.93
CA VAL A 92 22.27 -1.35 22.26
C VAL A 92 22.39 -0.23 23.29
N VAL A 93 21.40 -0.09 24.18
CA VAL A 93 21.42 0.86 25.29
C VAL A 93 21.74 0.11 26.58
N ILE A 94 22.78 0.56 27.28
CA ILE A 94 23.32 -0.09 28.47
C ILE A 94 23.46 0.93 29.59
N PRO A 95 23.07 0.62 30.84
CA PRO A 95 23.34 1.48 31.98
C PRO A 95 24.83 1.45 32.36
N ASP A 96 25.37 2.63 32.66
CA ASP A 96 26.72 2.87 33.18
C ASP A 96 26.66 3.80 34.41
N LYS A 97 27.79 3.96 35.11
CA LYS A 97 27.94 4.85 36.28
C LYS A 97 27.56 6.30 36.01
N HIS A 98 27.63 6.74 34.75
CA HIS A 98 27.33 8.11 34.33
C HIS A 98 25.96 8.26 33.64
N GLY A 99 25.15 7.21 33.60
CA GLY A 99 23.83 7.22 32.95
C GLY A 99 23.69 6.14 31.89
N LEU A 100 22.87 6.40 30.86
CA LEU A 100 22.68 5.46 29.74
C LEU A 100 23.72 5.70 28.66
N GLN A 101 24.38 4.64 28.19
CA GLN A 101 25.29 4.67 27.04
C GLN A 101 24.70 3.94 25.85
N ILE A 102 25.00 4.42 24.64
CA ILE A 102 24.59 3.81 23.38
C ILE A 102 25.81 3.13 22.75
N LYS A 103 25.63 1.88 22.34
CA LYS A 103 26.62 1.11 21.57
C LYS A 103 26.02 0.66 20.25
N GLU A 104 26.59 1.13 19.16
CA GLU A 104 26.24 0.72 17.80
C GLU A 104 26.69 -0.74 17.61
N LYS A 105 25.83 -1.63 17.08
CA LYS A 105 26.24 -3.02 16.79
C LYS A 105 27.25 -3.07 15.65
N ASP A 106 27.07 -2.20 14.66
CA ASP A 106 27.97 -2.03 13.51
C ASP A 106 28.05 -0.55 13.13
N SER A 107 29.08 0.13 13.62
CA SER A 107 29.29 1.57 13.40
C SER A 107 29.64 1.92 11.96
N SER A 108 30.11 0.96 11.16
CA SER A 108 30.44 1.20 9.74
C SER A 108 29.20 1.57 8.92
N LYS A 109 28.02 1.07 9.33
CA LYS A 109 26.72 1.27 8.67
C LYS A 109 26.06 2.60 8.96
N LYS A 110 26.57 3.36 9.93
CA LYS A 110 25.96 4.62 10.39
C LYS A 110 25.86 5.65 9.26
N GLY A 111 26.97 5.85 8.54
CA GLY A 111 27.01 6.79 7.41
C GLY A 111 25.97 6.43 6.36
N ASP A 112 25.93 5.15 5.98
CA ASP A 112 25.03 4.66 4.93
C ASP A 112 23.54 4.79 5.34
N PHE A 113 23.20 4.45 6.57
CA PHE A 113 21.83 4.55 7.05
C PHE A 113 21.29 6.00 7.04
N PHE A 114 22.09 6.96 7.51
CA PHE A 114 21.65 8.37 7.61
C PHE A 114 21.85 9.16 6.31
N GLN A 115 22.84 8.83 5.46
CA GLN A 115 23.13 9.60 4.24
C GLN A 115 22.60 8.97 2.95
N LEU A 116 22.64 7.64 2.84
CA LEU A 116 22.57 6.91 1.57
C LEU A 116 21.14 6.60 1.14
N VAL A 117 20.24 6.44 2.11
CA VAL A 117 18.85 6.09 1.86
C VAL A 117 18.00 7.37 1.84
N ARG A 118 18.23 8.28 0.89
CA ARG A 118 17.29 9.41 0.62
C ARG A 118 16.11 8.98 -0.26
N SER A 119 15.90 7.68 -0.44
CA SER A 119 14.85 7.17 -1.30
C SER A 119 13.51 7.41 -0.62
N ILE A 120 12.66 8.20 -1.28
CA ILE A 120 11.40 8.74 -0.75
C ILE A 120 10.41 7.61 -0.34
N ASN A 121 10.68 6.37 -0.74
CA ASN A 121 9.76 5.25 -0.59
C ASN A 121 10.30 4.09 0.28
N THR A 122 11.26 4.33 1.19
CA THR A 122 11.84 3.29 2.06
C THR A 122 11.55 3.49 3.54
N VAL A 123 11.58 2.41 4.30
CA VAL A 123 11.34 2.41 5.75
C VAL A 123 12.67 2.36 6.49
N LYS A 124 12.98 3.39 7.28
CA LYS A 124 14.16 3.43 8.14
C LYS A 124 13.78 3.12 9.56
N VAL A 125 14.51 2.20 10.18
CA VAL A 125 14.29 1.79 11.55
C VAL A 125 15.60 1.80 12.31
N ILE A 126 15.65 2.51 13.43
CA ILE A 126 16.69 2.28 14.44
C ILE A 126 16.13 1.25 15.41
N ARG A 127 16.68 0.04 15.38
CA ARG A 127 16.29 -1.06 16.26
C ARG A 127 17.11 -0.99 17.55
N ILE A 128 16.41 -0.86 18.66
CA ILE A 128 16.97 -0.59 19.97
C ILE A 128 16.86 -1.86 20.80
N TYR A 129 18.00 -2.30 21.30
CA TYR A 129 18.10 -3.37 22.28
C TYR A 129 18.47 -2.78 23.62
N SER A 130 17.74 -3.15 24.67
CA SER A 130 18.16 -2.82 26.03
C SER A 130 17.72 -3.91 26.98
N ARG A 131 18.54 -4.16 28.00
CA ARG A 131 18.21 -5.01 29.14
C ARG A 131 18.21 -4.16 30.39
N SER A 132 17.21 -4.36 31.25
CA SER A 132 17.07 -3.60 32.50
C SER A 132 16.91 -2.08 32.34
N VAL A 133 16.63 -1.59 31.13
CA VAL A 133 16.28 -0.19 30.84
C VAL A 133 14.85 -0.17 30.31
N ARG A 134 14.08 0.84 30.69
CA ARG A 134 12.69 0.96 30.23
C ARG A 134 12.67 1.37 28.76
N VAL A 135 11.68 0.86 28.01
CA VAL A 135 11.61 1.04 26.55
C VAL A 135 11.65 2.51 26.14
N ILE A 136 10.85 3.35 26.79
CA ILE A 136 10.78 4.77 26.44
C ILE A 136 12.06 5.52 26.83
N ASP A 137 12.71 5.15 27.93
CA ASP A 137 13.96 5.78 28.37
C ASP A 137 15.10 5.42 27.40
N ALA A 138 15.15 4.16 26.93
CA ALA A 138 16.07 3.74 25.88
C ALA A 138 15.81 4.47 24.55
N LYS A 139 14.54 4.63 24.15
CA LYS A 139 14.15 5.39 22.95
C LYS A 139 14.54 6.87 23.03
N LEU A 140 14.28 7.53 24.15
CA LEU A 140 14.68 8.92 24.38
C LEU A 140 16.19 9.11 24.34
N CYS A 141 16.95 8.17 24.91
CA CYS A 141 18.41 8.17 24.85
C CYS A 141 18.89 8.13 23.40
N VAL A 142 18.40 7.16 22.62
CA VAL A 142 18.75 7.00 21.19
C VAL A 142 18.29 8.20 20.35
N TYR A 143 17.09 8.72 20.59
CA TYR A 143 16.60 9.92 19.91
C TYR A 143 17.53 11.10 20.15
N ASN A 144 17.90 11.38 21.41
CA ASN A 144 18.73 12.53 21.74
C ASN A 144 20.13 12.46 21.12
N GLU A 145 20.69 11.27 20.99
CA GLU A 145 21.96 11.04 20.31
C GLU A 145 21.85 11.34 18.81
N TYR A 146 20.84 10.79 18.13
CA TYR A 146 20.76 10.83 16.67
C TYR A 146 19.84 11.91 16.08
N LYS A 147 19.10 12.69 16.87
CA LYS A 147 18.11 13.67 16.39
C LYS A 147 18.66 14.68 15.37
N HIS A 148 19.95 15.03 15.48
CA HIS A 148 20.61 15.95 14.55
C HIS A 148 20.95 15.31 13.19
N MET A 149 20.93 13.98 13.10
CA MET A 149 21.16 13.20 11.87
C MET A 149 19.84 12.73 11.22
N ILE A 150 18.72 12.79 11.94
CA ILE A 150 17.41 12.39 11.44
C ILE A 150 16.84 13.53 10.59
N THR A 151 16.97 13.44 9.26
CA THR A 151 16.45 14.44 8.30
C THR A 151 15.10 14.07 7.68
N GLU A 152 14.62 12.84 7.93
CA GLU A 152 13.36 12.29 7.43
C GLU A 152 12.74 11.36 8.49
N THR A 153 11.59 10.73 8.20
CA THR A 153 10.93 9.82 9.13
C THR A 153 11.78 8.55 9.36
N VAL A 154 12.35 8.41 10.56
CA VAL A 154 13.17 7.26 10.98
C VAL A 154 12.57 6.65 12.24
N LEU A 155 11.91 5.49 12.13
CA LEU A 155 11.22 4.87 13.24
C LEU A 155 12.19 4.39 14.33
N LEU A 156 11.92 4.76 15.58
CA LEU A 156 12.61 4.20 16.75
C LEU A 156 11.82 3.01 17.27
N HIS A 157 12.35 1.80 17.09
CA HIS A 157 11.68 0.55 17.44
C HIS A 157 12.49 -0.22 18.48
N HIS A 158 11.87 -0.56 19.62
CA HIS A 158 12.52 -1.39 20.63
C HIS A 158 12.19 -2.87 20.38
N ASP A 159 13.12 -3.77 20.68
CA ASP A 159 12.96 -5.23 20.51
C ASP A 159 11.82 -5.87 21.34
N PHE A 160 11.22 -5.08 22.25
CA PHE A 160 10.09 -5.49 23.09
C PHE A 160 8.73 -5.05 22.51
N GLU A 161 8.74 -4.30 21.42
CA GLU A 161 7.55 -3.85 20.73
C GLU A 161 7.21 -4.80 19.57
N GLY A 162 5.95 -4.78 19.16
CA GLY A 162 5.52 -5.48 17.94
C GLY A 162 6.03 -4.79 16.68
N TYR A 163 6.21 -5.56 15.61
CA TYR A 163 6.64 -5.05 14.29
C TYR A 163 5.51 -4.37 13.50
N GLU A 164 4.32 -4.20 14.08
CA GLU A 164 3.12 -3.69 13.42
C GLU A 164 3.32 -2.32 12.76
N GLU A 165 3.95 -1.38 13.46
CA GLU A 165 4.19 -0.03 12.92
C GLU A 165 5.20 -0.05 11.75
N ILE A 166 6.19 -0.94 11.80
CA ILE A 166 7.14 -1.16 10.68
C ILE A 166 6.37 -1.72 9.48
N ALA A 167 5.51 -2.71 9.71
CA ALA A 167 4.71 -3.32 8.66
C ALA A 167 3.77 -2.28 8.02
N LYS A 168 3.01 -1.52 8.82
CA LYS A 168 2.13 -0.44 8.31
C LYS A 168 2.91 0.56 7.47
N LEU A 169 4.07 1.04 7.93
CA LEU A 169 4.89 1.99 7.19
C LEU A 169 5.39 1.41 5.87
N SER A 170 5.81 0.14 5.87
CA SER A 170 6.19 -0.59 4.65
C SER A 170 5.01 -0.71 3.67
N GLY A 171 3.83 -1.09 4.18
CA GLY A 171 2.60 -1.20 3.40
C GLY A 171 2.18 0.12 2.77
N VAL A 172 2.18 1.20 3.54
CA VAL A 172 1.88 2.57 3.07
C VAL A 172 2.82 2.98 1.94
N GLN A 173 4.13 2.73 2.07
CA GLN A 173 5.10 3.09 1.03
C GLN A 173 4.90 2.29 -0.26
N LYS A 174 4.58 1.00 -0.16
CA LYS A 174 4.23 0.16 -1.32
C LYS A 174 2.94 0.62 -1.99
N LEU A 175 1.89 0.89 -1.20
CA LEU A 175 0.62 1.41 -1.71
C LEU A 175 0.80 2.78 -2.38
N GLN A 176 1.62 3.66 -1.81
CA GLN A 176 1.88 4.98 -2.38
C GLN A 176 2.58 4.88 -3.73
N SER A 177 3.57 4.00 -3.88
CA SER A 177 4.18 3.73 -5.19
C SER A 177 3.16 3.22 -6.20
N LEU A 178 2.29 2.29 -5.80
CA LEU A 178 1.23 1.78 -6.68
C LEU A 178 0.22 2.87 -7.10
N ILE A 179 -0.16 3.75 -6.16
CA ILE A 179 -1.00 4.92 -6.44
C ILE A 179 -0.32 5.84 -7.45
N ASN A 180 0.98 6.11 -7.28
CA ASN A 180 1.74 6.97 -8.18
C ASN A 180 1.81 6.39 -9.61
N ILE A 181 1.90 5.06 -9.75
CA ILE A 181 1.81 4.38 -11.05
C ILE A 181 0.44 4.66 -11.69
N LEU A 182 -0.65 4.40 -10.98
CA LEU A 182 -1.99 4.57 -11.54
C LEU A 182 -2.33 6.04 -11.87
N LEU A 183 -1.86 6.99 -11.06
CA LEU A 183 -1.98 8.41 -11.35
C LEU A 183 -1.26 8.76 -12.66
N PHE A 184 -0.04 8.24 -12.84
CA PHE A 184 0.68 8.48 -14.08
C PHE A 184 -0.01 7.84 -15.29
N VAL A 185 -0.53 6.62 -15.17
CA VAL A 185 -1.31 6.01 -16.26
C VAL A 185 -2.51 6.89 -16.59
N LYS A 186 -3.24 7.35 -15.58
CA LYS A 186 -4.39 8.24 -15.75
C LYS A 186 -4.00 9.54 -16.46
N ASP A 187 -2.91 10.18 -16.05
CA ASP A 187 -2.43 11.44 -16.64
C ASP A 187 -1.97 11.27 -18.09
N ASN A 188 -1.54 10.06 -18.47
CA ASN A 188 -1.15 9.71 -19.83
C ASN A 188 -2.29 9.08 -20.64
N ILE A 189 -3.51 8.96 -20.10
CA ILE A 189 -4.67 8.60 -20.92
C ILE A 189 -4.98 9.80 -21.82
N LEU A 190 -4.62 9.56 -23.08
CA LEU A 190 -4.60 10.46 -24.21
C LEU A 190 -5.85 11.35 -24.30
N GLN A 191 -5.67 12.65 -24.15
CA GLN A 191 -6.65 13.64 -24.61
C GLN A 191 -6.13 14.37 -25.86
N ASP A 192 -4.85 14.72 -25.90
CA ASP A 192 -4.26 15.57 -26.95
C ASP A 192 -3.74 14.79 -28.17
N SER A 193 -3.21 13.57 -27.98
CA SER A 193 -2.64 12.75 -29.06
C SER A 193 -3.66 11.85 -29.78
N LEU A 194 -4.89 11.73 -29.25
CA LEU A 194 -5.95 10.90 -29.84
C LEU A 194 -6.26 11.29 -31.28
N LYS A 195 -6.24 12.60 -31.57
CA LYS A 195 -6.49 13.10 -32.92
C LYS A 195 -5.45 12.55 -33.91
N ASN A 196 -4.16 12.64 -33.56
CA ASN A 196 -3.08 12.17 -34.41
C ASN A 196 -3.16 10.65 -34.61
N ILE A 197 -3.45 9.89 -33.56
CA ILE A 197 -3.63 8.43 -33.66
C ILE A 197 -4.76 8.06 -34.63
N VAL A 198 -5.90 8.73 -34.53
CA VAL A 198 -7.05 8.49 -35.42
C VAL A 198 -6.72 8.90 -36.85
N GLU A 199 -6.04 10.03 -37.05
CA GLU A 199 -5.66 10.53 -38.36
C GLU A 199 -4.64 9.63 -39.07
N GLU A 200 -3.65 9.11 -38.34
CA GLU A 200 -2.65 8.17 -38.86
C GLU A 200 -3.30 6.83 -39.21
N ALA A 201 -4.12 6.26 -38.31
CA ALA A 201 -4.83 5.01 -38.57
C ALA A 201 -5.77 5.14 -39.79
N ALA A 202 -6.51 6.24 -39.89
CA ALA A 202 -7.34 6.52 -41.05
C ALA A 202 -6.51 6.73 -42.32
N GLY A 203 -5.32 7.33 -42.23
CA GLY A 203 -4.40 7.49 -43.34
C GLY A 203 -3.93 6.17 -43.96
N GLU A 204 -3.75 5.13 -43.15
CA GLU A 204 -3.38 3.79 -43.60
C GLU A 204 -4.58 2.99 -44.13
N VAL A 205 -5.75 3.13 -43.50
CA VAL A 205 -6.93 2.32 -43.84
C VAL A 205 -7.72 2.90 -45.02
N PHE A 206 -7.81 4.22 -45.17
CA PHE A 206 -8.60 4.87 -46.21
C PHE A 206 -7.86 5.06 -47.54
N THR A 207 -6.84 4.27 -47.81
CA THR A 207 -6.16 4.29 -49.12
C THR A 207 -7.01 3.57 -50.17
N LEU A 208 -6.91 4.00 -51.42
CA LEU A 208 -7.59 3.35 -52.53
C LEU A 208 -7.17 1.87 -52.68
N GLU A 209 -5.90 1.56 -52.42
CA GLU A 209 -5.36 0.21 -52.47
C GLU A 209 -6.03 -0.69 -51.43
N THR A 210 -6.01 -0.29 -50.15
CA THR A 210 -6.64 -1.04 -49.05
C THR A 210 -8.13 -1.26 -49.32
N ILE A 211 -8.87 -0.22 -49.73
CA ILE A 211 -10.30 -0.34 -50.04
C ILE A 211 -10.55 -1.30 -51.21
N THR A 212 -9.69 -1.26 -52.24
CA THR A 212 -9.79 -2.15 -53.40
C THR A 212 -9.58 -3.60 -53.00
N ASP A 213 -8.56 -3.88 -52.20
CA ASP A 213 -8.24 -5.23 -51.72
C ASP A 213 -9.37 -5.79 -50.85
N LEU A 214 -9.94 -4.96 -49.96
CA LEU A 214 -11.12 -5.35 -49.18
C LEU A 214 -12.31 -5.67 -50.10
N CYS A 215 -12.60 -4.82 -51.10
CA CYS A 215 -13.65 -5.05 -52.09
C CYS A 215 -13.45 -6.37 -52.88
N TYR A 216 -12.21 -6.73 -53.18
CA TYR A 216 -11.89 -8.00 -53.85
C TYR A 216 -12.12 -9.20 -52.94
N ALA A 217 -11.82 -9.06 -51.65
CA ALA A 217 -11.94 -10.12 -50.65
C ALA A 217 -13.38 -10.40 -50.20
N VAL A 218 -14.31 -9.43 -50.33
CA VAL A 218 -15.72 -9.62 -49.94
C VAL A 218 -16.33 -10.81 -50.69
N CYS A 219 -16.80 -11.81 -49.93
CA CYS A 219 -17.57 -12.93 -50.46
C CYS A 219 -19.04 -12.53 -50.59
N LEU A 220 -19.59 -12.61 -51.80
CA LEU A 220 -20.96 -12.23 -52.08
C LEU A 220 -21.88 -13.44 -52.20
N GLN A 221 -23.13 -13.26 -51.78
CA GLN A 221 -24.26 -14.18 -51.96
C GLN A 221 -25.49 -13.36 -52.35
N ASP A 222 -26.39 -13.95 -53.15
CA ASP A 222 -27.66 -13.32 -53.52
C ASP A 222 -28.81 -14.33 -53.36
N GLY A 223 -29.47 -14.30 -52.20
CA GLY A 223 -30.37 -15.38 -51.79
C GLY A 223 -29.56 -16.67 -51.54
N ASP A 224 -29.98 -17.77 -52.14
CA ASP A 224 -29.26 -19.05 -52.06
C ASP A 224 -28.09 -19.16 -53.06
N ASP A 225 -27.95 -18.18 -53.97
CA ASP A 225 -26.92 -18.21 -55.01
C ASP A 225 -25.56 -17.73 -54.47
N TYR A 226 -24.56 -18.61 -54.53
CA TYR A 226 -23.17 -18.27 -54.24
C TYR A 226 -22.54 -17.51 -55.41
N ILE A 227 -22.16 -16.24 -55.18
CA ILE A 227 -21.44 -15.42 -56.15
C ILE A 227 -19.93 -15.56 -55.94
N GLY A 228 -19.46 -15.38 -54.70
CA GLY A 228 -18.05 -15.51 -54.33
C GLY A 228 -17.25 -14.21 -54.39
N THR A 229 -15.95 -14.33 -54.66
CA THR A 229 -14.93 -13.25 -54.66
C THR A 229 -14.35 -13.03 -56.07
N THR A 230 -13.37 -12.14 -56.24
CA THR A 230 -12.65 -12.00 -57.52
C THR A 230 -11.83 -13.23 -57.94
N ASN A 231 -11.58 -14.16 -57.00
CA ASN A 231 -10.92 -15.44 -57.28
C ASN A 231 -11.92 -16.55 -57.65
N SER A 232 -13.23 -16.26 -57.62
CA SER A 232 -14.29 -17.19 -57.99
C SER A 232 -14.56 -17.16 -59.50
N ARG A 233 -15.31 -18.15 -60.01
CA ARG A 233 -15.71 -18.17 -61.43
C ARG A 233 -16.53 -16.92 -61.79
N SER A 234 -16.48 -16.50 -63.05
CA SER A 234 -17.24 -15.34 -63.53
C SER A 234 -18.73 -15.49 -63.23
N TYR A 235 -19.35 -14.43 -62.69
CA TYR A 235 -20.77 -14.37 -62.40
C TYR A 235 -21.40 -13.22 -63.18
N CYS A 236 -21.94 -13.52 -64.36
CA CYS A 236 -22.50 -12.54 -65.28
C CYS A 236 -23.97 -12.26 -64.98
N CYS A 237 -24.28 -11.04 -64.53
CA CYS A 237 -25.64 -10.61 -64.24
C CYS A 237 -26.16 -9.65 -65.33
N ARG A 238 -27.42 -9.84 -65.74
CA ARG A 238 -28.10 -8.99 -66.73
C ARG A 238 -29.17 -8.07 -66.12
N SER A 239 -29.64 -8.36 -64.92
CA SER A 239 -30.70 -7.60 -64.24
C SER A 239 -30.11 -6.39 -63.51
N ILE A 240 -30.56 -5.19 -63.88
CA ILE A 240 -30.14 -3.94 -63.20
C ILE A 240 -30.50 -3.95 -61.71
N PHE A 241 -31.64 -4.53 -61.34
CA PHE A 241 -32.10 -4.61 -59.96
C PHE A 241 -31.21 -5.55 -59.14
N THR A 242 -30.81 -6.67 -59.75
CA THR A 242 -29.91 -7.65 -59.14
C THR A 242 -28.50 -7.06 -58.98
N VAL A 243 -27.97 -6.41 -60.02
CA VAL A 243 -26.67 -5.71 -59.95
C VAL A 243 -26.67 -4.62 -58.87
N LYS A 244 -27.75 -3.83 -58.75
CA LYS A 244 -27.89 -2.82 -57.69
C LYS A 244 -27.94 -3.42 -56.29
N ARG A 245 -28.68 -4.53 -56.10
CA ARG A 245 -28.75 -5.25 -54.82
C ARG A 245 -27.39 -5.82 -54.42
N ILE A 246 -26.72 -6.51 -55.35
CA ILE A 246 -25.39 -7.07 -55.12
C ILE A 246 -24.36 -5.96 -54.84
N LYS A 247 -24.41 -4.83 -55.57
CA LYS A 247 -23.57 -3.66 -55.31
C LYS A 247 -23.79 -3.12 -53.90
N ARG A 248 -25.04 -3.02 -53.43
CA ARG A 248 -25.35 -2.62 -52.06
C ARG A 248 -24.70 -3.55 -51.04
N THR A 249 -24.82 -4.86 -51.22
CA THR A 249 -24.20 -5.86 -50.34
C THR A 249 -22.67 -5.74 -50.36
N LEU A 250 -22.06 -5.57 -51.54
CA LEU A 250 -20.63 -5.35 -51.68
C LEU A 250 -20.18 -4.10 -50.92
N VAL A 251 -20.86 -2.97 -51.10
CA VAL A 251 -20.54 -1.71 -50.40
C VAL A 251 -20.66 -1.89 -48.89
N GLN A 252 -21.74 -2.53 -48.42
CA GLN A 252 -21.97 -2.76 -47.00
C GLN A 252 -20.86 -3.62 -46.38
N HIS A 253 -20.58 -4.80 -46.94
CA HIS A 253 -19.55 -5.71 -46.41
C HIS A 253 -18.13 -5.12 -46.54
N THR A 254 -17.87 -4.29 -47.56
CA THR A 254 -16.60 -3.57 -47.66
C THR A 254 -16.48 -2.53 -46.54
N LEU A 255 -17.54 -1.76 -46.24
CA LEU A 255 -17.53 -0.80 -45.13
C LEU A 255 -17.41 -1.48 -43.76
N GLU A 256 -18.04 -2.65 -43.58
CA GLU A 256 -17.85 -3.51 -42.41
C GLU A 256 -16.38 -3.92 -42.24
N ALA A 257 -15.73 -4.36 -43.32
CA ALA A 257 -14.32 -4.73 -43.29
C ALA A 257 -13.40 -3.53 -43.02
N ILE A 258 -13.71 -2.36 -43.59
CA ILE A 258 -13.02 -1.09 -43.31
C ILE A 258 -13.18 -0.71 -41.84
N ALA A 259 -14.39 -0.79 -41.29
CA ALA A 259 -14.67 -0.48 -39.90
C ALA A 259 -13.84 -1.37 -38.97
N LYS A 260 -13.79 -2.66 -39.27
CA LYS A 260 -12.99 -3.65 -38.53
C LYS A 260 -11.50 -3.36 -38.54
N LEU A 261 -10.97 -3.06 -39.73
CA LEU A 261 -9.55 -2.75 -39.89
C LEU A 261 -9.18 -1.46 -39.16
N LEU A 262 -10.01 -0.42 -39.30
CA LEU A 262 -9.81 0.86 -38.62
C LEU A 262 -9.92 0.77 -37.10
N GLY A 263 -10.92 0.04 -36.60
CA GLY A 263 -11.11 -0.21 -35.17
C GLY A 263 -9.89 -0.91 -34.56
N THR A 264 -9.42 -1.97 -35.22
CA THR A 264 -8.23 -2.70 -34.82
C THR A 264 -6.99 -1.82 -34.77
N GLU A 265 -6.76 -1.01 -35.80
CA GLU A 265 -5.57 -0.16 -35.92
C GLU A 265 -5.56 0.97 -34.88
N ILE A 266 -6.71 1.60 -34.62
CA ILE A 266 -6.86 2.60 -33.56
C ILE A 266 -6.59 1.97 -32.19
N CYS A 267 -7.21 0.82 -31.89
CA CYS A 267 -7.00 0.13 -30.62
C CYS A 267 -5.54 -0.26 -30.40
N ARG A 268 -4.87 -0.75 -31.45
CA ARG A 268 -3.46 -1.13 -31.44
C ARG A 268 -2.58 0.08 -31.09
N ARG A 269 -2.79 1.22 -31.73
CA ARG A 269 -2.01 2.45 -31.49
C ARG A 269 -2.22 3.04 -30.10
N ILE A 270 -3.48 3.10 -29.63
CA ILE A 270 -3.79 3.57 -28.27
C ILE A 270 -3.10 2.69 -27.23
N SER A 271 -3.20 1.37 -27.39
CA SER A 271 -2.61 0.41 -26.44
C SER A 271 -1.10 0.50 -26.43
N LYS A 272 -0.46 0.57 -27.61
CA LYS A 272 0.99 0.73 -27.73
C LYS A 272 1.48 2.00 -27.02
N HIS A 273 0.76 3.11 -27.17
CA HIS A 273 1.13 4.35 -26.49
C HIS A 273 1.07 4.21 -24.96
N ILE A 274 0.00 3.59 -24.43
CA ILE A 274 -0.14 3.35 -22.99
C ILE A 274 0.94 2.39 -22.49
N GLU A 275 1.23 1.33 -23.23
CA GLU A 275 2.27 0.34 -22.93
C GLU A 275 3.66 0.98 -22.83
N GLU A 276 4.04 1.81 -23.81
CA GLU A 276 5.33 2.52 -23.81
C GLU A 276 5.49 3.41 -22.57
N GLN A 277 4.45 4.15 -22.18
CA GLN A 277 4.48 5.02 -21.00
C GLN A 277 4.58 4.21 -19.70
N ILE A 278 3.89 3.08 -19.63
CA ILE A 278 3.87 2.20 -18.47
C ILE A 278 5.23 1.47 -18.31
N GLN A 279 5.81 0.95 -19.39
CA GLN A 279 7.09 0.23 -19.38
C GLN A 279 8.24 1.09 -18.82
N ILE A 280 8.31 2.37 -19.20
CA ILE A 280 9.37 3.29 -18.76
C ILE A 280 9.39 3.43 -17.23
N LYS A 281 8.22 3.52 -16.58
CA LYS A 281 8.14 3.70 -15.12
C LYS A 281 8.25 2.40 -14.33
N LEU A 282 7.67 1.30 -14.80
CA LEU A 282 7.76 0.02 -14.11
C LEU A 282 9.19 -0.51 -14.08
N GLN A 283 9.96 -0.32 -15.16
CA GLN A 283 11.39 -0.65 -15.17
C GLN A 283 12.19 0.19 -14.17
N HIS A 284 11.74 1.42 -13.88
CA HIS A 284 12.40 2.32 -12.94
C HIS A 284 11.97 2.11 -11.47
N GLU A 285 10.74 1.70 -11.18
CA GLU A 285 10.28 1.48 -9.79
C GLU A 285 10.35 0.00 -9.35
N PHE A 286 10.24 -0.94 -10.28
CA PHE A 286 10.22 -2.38 -10.04
C PHE A 286 11.04 -3.15 -11.09
N PRO A 287 12.38 -2.99 -11.12
CA PRO A 287 13.24 -3.55 -12.16
C PRO A 287 13.22 -5.09 -12.20
N ASP A 288 12.91 -5.72 -11.07
CA ASP A 288 12.80 -7.18 -10.94
C ASP A 288 11.46 -7.74 -11.48
N LEU A 289 10.46 -6.86 -11.67
CA LEU A 289 9.15 -7.23 -12.13
C LEU A 289 9.21 -7.30 -13.67
N LYS A 290 9.51 -8.48 -14.20
CA LYS A 290 9.36 -8.79 -15.63
C LYS A 290 7.88 -8.83 -15.97
N LEU A 291 7.26 -7.66 -16.07
CA LEU A 291 5.90 -7.55 -16.58
C LEU A 291 5.94 -7.74 -18.09
N ASP A 292 5.33 -8.82 -18.56
CA ASP A 292 4.94 -8.96 -19.96
C ASP A 292 3.68 -8.09 -20.17
N ILE A 293 3.88 -6.78 -20.33
CA ILE A 293 2.80 -5.79 -20.46
C ILE A 293 2.21 -5.88 -21.84
N SER A 294 1.59 -7.01 -22.13
CA SER A 294 0.87 -7.19 -23.38
C SER A 294 -0.59 -6.86 -23.12
N LEU A 295 -1.07 -5.73 -23.63
CA LEU A 295 -2.51 -5.39 -23.66
C LEU A 295 -3.30 -6.30 -24.64
N THR A 296 -2.84 -7.54 -24.86
CA THR A 296 -3.09 -8.42 -26.02
C THR A 296 -4.52 -8.88 -26.25
N ASN A 297 -5.45 -8.61 -25.35
CA ASN A 297 -6.84 -9.01 -25.53
C ASN A 297 -7.62 -8.11 -26.51
N PHE A 298 -6.98 -7.63 -27.58
CA PHE A 298 -7.49 -6.72 -28.61
C PHE A 298 -8.81 -7.13 -29.25
N ASN A 299 -9.17 -8.41 -29.25
CA ASN A 299 -10.34 -8.93 -29.97
C ASN A 299 -11.68 -8.40 -29.40
N VAL A 300 -11.78 -8.23 -28.08
CA VAL A 300 -12.99 -7.67 -27.44
C VAL A 300 -13.05 -6.15 -27.65
N PHE A 301 -11.90 -5.48 -27.72
CA PHE A 301 -11.76 -4.03 -27.98
C PHE A 301 -12.16 -3.70 -29.41
N ALA A 302 -11.60 -4.40 -30.38
CA ALA A 302 -11.88 -4.21 -31.79
C ALA A 302 -13.39 -4.36 -32.06
N PHE A 303 -14.03 -5.42 -31.55
CA PHE A 303 -15.46 -5.67 -31.80
C PHE A 303 -16.39 -4.49 -31.41
N LEU A 304 -16.14 -3.83 -30.27
CA LEU A 304 -16.93 -2.68 -29.84
C LEU A 304 -16.63 -1.43 -30.68
N PHE A 305 -15.37 -1.23 -31.07
CA PHE A 305 -14.98 -0.16 -31.99
C PHE A 305 -15.60 -0.35 -33.37
N ASP A 306 -15.62 -1.59 -33.87
CA ASP A 306 -16.20 -1.96 -35.15
C ASP A 306 -17.68 -1.52 -35.21
N ALA A 307 -18.45 -1.77 -34.15
CA ALA A 307 -19.86 -1.40 -34.04
C ALA A 307 -20.12 0.11 -34.04
N PHE A 308 -19.22 0.92 -33.48
CA PHE A 308 -19.35 2.38 -33.54
C PHE A 308 -18.90 2.94 -34.89
N ILE A 309 -17.77 2.44 -35.42
CA ILE A 309 -17.22 2.90 -36.70
C ILE A 309 -18.17 2.55 -37.85
N ILE A 310 -18.76 1.35 -37.85
CA ILE A 310 -19.75 0.98 -38.88
C ILE A 310 -20.98 1.90 -38.84
N THR A 311 -21.46 2.29 -37.65
CA THR A 311 -22.57 3.23 -37.50
C THR A 311 -22.24 4.59 -38.12
N ILE A 312 -20.98 5.03 -38.00
CA ILE A 312 -20.47 6.27 -38.58
C ILE A 312 -20.30 6.17 -40.11
N LEU A 313 -19.89 5.01 -40.62
CA LEU A 313 -19.70 4.76 -42.06
C LEU A 313 -21.01 4.46 -42.80
N TRP A 314 -22.06 4.04 -42.10
CA TRP A 314 -23.34 3.61 -42.71
C TRP A 314 -23.95 4.60 -43.72
N PRO A 315 -23.92 5.94 -43.52
CA PRO A 315 -24.43 6.89 -44.49
C PRO A 315 -23.79 6.79 -45.88
N ILE A 316 -22.55 6.27 -45.98
CA ILE A 316 -21.83 6.09 -47.25
C ILE A 316 -22.55 5.11 -48.17
N VAL A 317 -23.23 4.09 -47.63
CA VAL A 317 -24.00 3.12 -48.43
C VAL A 317 -25.03 3.84 -49.30
N ALA A 318 -25.76 4.79 -48.73
CA ALA A 318 -26.79 5.53 -49.46
C ALA A 318 -26.18 6.44 -50.55
N ILE A 319 -25.05 7.09 -50.24
CA ILE A 319 -24.37 8.01 -51.15
C ILE A 319 -23.81 7.25 -52.36
N VAL A 320 -23.07 6.16 -52.14
CA VAL A 320 -22.48 5.34 -53.23
C VAL A 320 -23.57 4.77 -54.15
N LEU A 321 -24.73 4.41 -53.59
CA LEU A 321 -25.86 3.92 -54.39
C LEU A 321 -26.55 5.03 -55.20
N ALA A 322 -26.51 6.28 -54.75
CA ALA A 322 -27.11 7.43 -55.44
C ALA A 322 -26.29 7.85 -56.68
N PHE A 323 -24.96 7.75 -56.65
CA PHE A 323 -24.06 8.15 -57.74
C PHE A 323 -23.82 7.07 -58.81
N SER A 324 -24.54 5.96 -58.71
CA SER A 324 -24.29 4.76 -59.52
C SER A 324 -24.67 4.95 -61.00
N ILE A 325 -23.70 5.29 -61.87
CA ILE A 325 -23.82 5.19 -63.33
C ILE A 325 -23.79 3.70 -63.73
N VAL A 326 -24.91 3.01 -63.55
CA VAL A 326 -25.05 1.62 -64.01
C VAL A 326 -25.65 1.64 -65.41
N SER A 327 -24.79 1.52 -66.42
CA SER A 327 -25.14 1.36 -67.84
C SER A 327 -25.58 -0.07 -68.19
N THR A 328 -26.38 -0.74 -67.34
CA THR A 328 -26.82 -2.13 -67.58
C THR A 328 -28.10 -2.26 -68.40
N LEU A 329 -28.50 -1.25 -69.16
CA LEU A 329 -29.60 -1.43 -70.11
C LEU A 329 -29.17 -2.23 -71.36
N LEU A 330 -27.87 -2.35 -71.64
CA LEU A 330 -27.35 -2.98 -72.88
C LEU A 330 -26.30 -4.10 -72.69
N PHE A 331 -25.65 -4.24 -71.53
CA PHE A 331 -24.54 -5.21 -71.36
C PHE A 331 -24.63 -6.00 -70.03
N SER A 332 -24.24 -7.29 -70.08
CA SER A 332 -24.07 -8.13 -68.89
C SER A 332 -22.84 -7.71 -68.09
N VAL A 333 -22.96 -7.63 -66.76
CA VAL A 333 -21.86 -7.26 -65.86
C VAL A 333 -21.36 -8.50 -65.13
N ASN A 334 -20.06 -8.76 -65.17
CA ASN A 334 -19.44 -9.81 -64.37
C ASN A 334 -19.11 -9.26 -62.97
N ILE A 335 -19.79 -9.77 -61.94
CA ILE A 335 -19.65 -9.32 -60.54
C ILE A 335 -18.30 -9.71 -59.92
N ASN A 336 -17.70 -10.81 -60.38
CA ASN A 336 -16.39 -11.27 -59.91
C ASN A 336 -15.23 -10.67 -60.71
N ASP A 337 -15.53 -9.81 -61.67
CA ASP A 337 -14.50 -9.09 -62.42
C ASP A 337 -13.81 -8.02 -61.55
N LYS A 338 -12.48 -7.95 -61.67
CA LYS A 338 -11.67 -6.99 -60.92
C LYS A 338 -11.97 -5.54 -61.32
N LEU A 339 -12.26 -5.26 -62.59
CA LEU A 339 -12.56 -3.89 -63.04
C LEU A 339 -13.88 -3.40 -62.45
N TRP A 340 -14.91 -4.24 -62.45
CA TRP A 340 -16.20 -3.87 -61.84
C TRP A 340 -16.06 -3.59 -60.34
N ARG A 341 -15.43 -4.49 -59.58
CA ARG A 341 -15.23 -4.29 -58.13
C ARG A 341 -14.31 -3.11 -57.82
N ARG A 342 -13.29 -2.85 -58.66
CA ARG A 342 -12.44 -1.66 -58.56
C ARG A 342 -13.22 -0.37 -58.76
N SER A 343 -14.16 -0.35 -59.71
CA SER A 343 -15.04 0.81 -59.90
C SER A 343 -15.86 1.08 -58.63
N VAL A 344 -16.42 0.05 -58.01
CA VAL A 344 -17.15 0.18 -56.73
C VAL A 344 -16.22 0.66 -55.61
N ALA A 345 -14.99 0.15 -55.52
CA ALA A 345 -13.99 0.58 -54.55
C ALA A 345 -13.61 2.07 -54.71
N ILE A 346 -13.48 2.55 -55.96
CA ILE A 346 -13.22 3.96 -56.27
C ILE A 346 -14.36 4.85 -55.78
N GLU A 347 -15.62 4.44 -56.00
CA GLU A 347 -16.79 5.18 -55.49
C GLU A 347 -16.80 5.25 -53.96
N ILE A 348 -16.51 4.13 -53.28
CA ILE A 348 -16.39 4.09 -51.81
C ILE A 348 -15.27 5.04 -51.33
N TYR A 349 -14.10 4.98 -51.96
CA TYR A 349 -12.95 5.83 -51.62
C TYR A 349 -13.29 7.31 -51.75
N HIS A 350 -13.87 7.74 -52.88
CA HIS A 350 -14.27 9.14 -53.06
C HIS A 350 -15.25 9.59 -51.99
N CYS A 351 -16.27 8.77 -51.69
CA CYS A 351 -17.25 9.11 -50.66
C CYS A 351 -16.63 9.22 -49.26
N ILE A 352 -15.68 8.33 -48.90
CA ILE A 352 -14.95 8.41 -47.64
C ILE A 352 -14.12 9.70 -47.59
N MET A 353 -13.42 10.03 -48.67
CA MET A 353 -12.53 11.20 -48.72
C MET A 353 -13.30 12.52 -48.66
N GLU A 354 -14.43 12.63 -49.36
CA GLU A 354 -15.31 13.80 -49.31
C GLU A 354 -15.90 14.03 -47.91
N ASN A 355 -16.18 12.96 -47.18
CA ASN A 355 -16.79 13.01 -45.84
C ASN A 355 -15.77 12.84 -44.70
N ARG A 356 -14.46 12.82 -45.01
CA ARG A 356 -13.39 12.46 -44.06
C ARG A 356 -13.47 13.24 -42.75
N ASN A 357 -13.64 14.55 -42.80
CA ASN A 357 -13.69 15.40 -41.61
C ASN A 357 -14.85 15.02 -40.67
N MET A 358 -16.03 14.74 -41.24
CA MET A 358 -17.21 14.31 -40.47
C MET A 358 -16.98 12.93 -39.84
N LEU A 359 -16.41 11.99 -40.60
CA LEU A 359 -16.07 10.65 -40.12
C LEU A 359 -15.04 10.72 -38.97
N MET A 360 -13.96 11.49 -39.15
CA MET A 360 -12.92 11.67 -38.12
C MET A 360 -13.49 12.31 -36.86
N TYR A 361 -14.35 13.32 -37.00
CA TYR A 361 -15.01 13.93 -35.84
C TYR A 361 -15.88 12.94 -35.07
N GLY A 362 -16.67 12.13 -35.78
CA GLY A 362 -17.51 11.09 -35.18
C GLY A 362 -16.70 10.05 -34.42
N ILE A 363 -15.64 9.53 -35.04
CA ILE A 363 -14.75 8.52 -34.45
C ILE A 363 -14.05 9.09 -33.22
N LEU A 364 -13.45 10.27 -33.34
CA LEU A 364 -12.75 10.94 -32.24
C LEU A 364 -13.68 11.21 -31.05
N ARG A 365 -14.94 11.57 -31.30
CA ARG A 365 -15.93 11.81 -30.25
C ARG A 365 -16.22 10.55 -29.43
N GLU A 366 -16.41 9.40 -30.07
CA GLU A 366 -16.69 8.15 -29.35
C GLU A 366 -15.45 7.65 -28.58
N ILE A 367 -14.26 7.80 -29.16
CA ILE A 367 -12.99 7.50 -28.47
C ILE A 367 -12.84 8.36 -27.22
N ARG A 368 -13.07 9.67 -27.32
CA ARG A 368 -13.02 10.58 -26.17
C ARG A 368 -13.97 10.16 -25.06
N LYS A 369 -15.21 9.78 -25.39
CA LYS A 369 -16.17 9.28 -24.38
C LYS A 369 -15.63 8.05 -23.65
N MET A 370 -15.05 7.09 -24.38
CA MET A 370 -14.43 5.90 -23.80
C MET A 370 -13.24 6.26 -22.90
N CYS A 371 -12.36 7.16 -23.33
CA CYS A 371 -11.23 7.64 -22.51
C CYS A 371 -11.71 8.32 -21.23
N THR A 372 -12.73 9.19 -21.30
CA THR A 372 -13.32 9.84 -20.12
C THR A 372 -13.90 8.82 -19.14
N ARG A 373 -14.57 7.77 -19.63
CA ARG A 373 -15.06 6.67 -18.78
C ARG A 373 -13.92 5.91 -18.11
N THR A 374 -12.87 5.62 -18.89
CA THR A 374 -11.65 4.96 -18.39
C THR A 374 -11.01 5.76 -17.26
N ILE A 375 -10.85 7.07 -17.43
CA ILE A 375 -10.33 7.98 -16.40
C ILE A 375 -11.22 7.94 -15.15
N SER A 376 -12.54 8.04 -15.32
CA SER A 376 -13.48 8.01 -14.20
C SER A 376 -13.44 6.68 -13.42
N ASP A 377 -13.23 5.57 -14.11
CA ASP A 377 -13.11 4.26 -13.48
C ASP A 377 -11.75 4.09 -12.79
N LEU A 378 -10.66 4.56 -13.38
CA LEU A 378 -9.36 4.60 -12.70
C LEU A 378 -9.41 5.46 -11.43
N ASP A 379 -10.16 6.57 -11.44
CA ASP A 379 -10.39 7.37 -10.23
C ASP A 379 -11.10 6.59 -9.12
N LYS A 380 -11.99 5.65 -9.46
CA LYS A 380 -12.62 4.77 -8.47
C LYS A 380 -11.61 3.76 -7.91
N ALA A 381 -10.72 3.22 -8.73
CA ALA A 381 -9.64 2.34 -8.28
C ALA A 381 -8.65 3.07 -7.37
N LEU A 382 -8.20 4.27 -7.79
CA LEU A 382 -7.34 5.15 -7.00
C LEU A 382 -7.93 5.47 -5.63
N LYS A 383 -9.21 5.84 -5.58
CA LYS A 383 -9.91 6.07 -4.30
C LYS A 383 -9.97 4.85 -3.40
N GLN A 384 -10.04 3.63 -3.95
CA GLN A 384 -9.99 2.40 -3.15
C GLN A 384 -8.59 2.17 -2.59
N LEU A 385 -7.54 2.38 -3.39
CA LEU A 385 -6.15 2.26 -2.92
C LEU A 385 -5.83 3.31 -1.85
N GLU A 386 -6.29 4.55 -2.00
CA GLU A 386 -6.15 5.58 -0.98
C GLU A 386 -6.85 5.18 0.33
N ARG A 387 -8.06 4.60 0.26
CA ARG A 387 -8.72 4.06 1.45
C ARG A 387 -7.93 2.93 2.12
N PHE A 388 -7.27 2.07 1.33
CA PHE A 388 -6.39 1.04 1.91
C PHE A 388 -5.20 1.66 2.62
N LYS A 389 -4.61 2.72 2.05
CA LYS A 389 -3.52 3.47 2.67
C LYS A 389 -3.98 4.16 3.96
N ASP A 390 -5.14 4.82 3.94
CA ASP A 390 -5.71 5.53 5.10
C ASP A 390 -6.07 4.59 6.26
N ARG A 391 -6.39 3.32 5.98
CA ARG A 391 -6.58 2.30 7.03
C ARG A 391 -5.30 1.99 7.78
N MET A 392 -4.13 2.19 7.17
CA MET A 392 -2.82 1.98 7.78
C MET A 392 -2.34 3.25 8.47
N VAL A 393 -3.12 3.74 9.43
CA VAL A 393 -2.77 4.94 10.21
C VAL A 393 -1.42 4.74 10.87
N LEU A 394 -0.48 5.62 10.55
CA LEU A 394 0.86 5.64 11.12
C LEU A 394 0.88 6.57 12.32
N LEU A 395 1.55 6.15 13.39
CA LEU A 395 1.81 7.06 14.51
C LEU A 395 2.74 8.18 14.06
N ASN A 396 2.35 9.42 14.36
CA ASN A 396 3.23 10.56 14.15
C ASN A 396 4.39 10.49 15.15
N GLN A 397 5.57 10.19 14.63
CA GLN A 397 6.74 10.01 15.46
C GLN A 397 7.10 11.27 16.26
N GLN A 398 6.85 12.47 15.73
CA GLN A 398 7.10 13.71 16.45
C GLN A 398 6.14 13.88 17.63
N GLU A 399 4.88 13.46 17.48
CA GLU A 399 3.90 13.44 18.58
C GLU A 399 4.31 12.43 19.66
N LEU A 400 4.78 11.24 19.26
CA LEU A 400 5.32 10.24 20.19
C LEU A 400 6.53 10.79 20.96
N ILE A 401 7.49 11.41 20.28
CA ILE A 401 8.66 12.03 20.92
C ILE A 401 8.23 13.11 21.90
N THR A 402 7.31 13.99 21.49
CA THR A 402 6.77 15.05 22.36
C THR A 402 6.09 14.45 23.59
N GLU A 403 5.37 13.34 23.42
CA GLU A 403 4.80 12.60 24.54
C GLU A 403 5.88 12.07 25.46
N TRP A 404 6.93 11.44 24.94
CA TRP A 404 8.03 10.90 25.74
C TRP A 404 8.78 11.99 26.52
N GLU A 405 9.02 13.15 25.91
CA GLU A 405 9.68 14.30 26.54
C GLU A 405 8.90 14.86 27.75
N ASN A 406 7.58 14.64 27.82
CA ASN A 406 6.77 15.00 28.99
C ASN A 406 7.13 14.20 30.26
N ARG A 407 7.91 13.11 30.14
CA ARG A 407 8.46 12.39 31.31
C ARG A 407 9.38 13.28 32.13
N GLN A 408 10.09 14.22 31.50
CA GLN A 408 10.91 15.17 32.22
C GLN A 408 10.02 16.27 32.79
N ILE A 409 9.76 16.21 34.10
CA ILE A 409 8.82 17.13 34.77
C ILE A 409 9.41 18.50 35.11
N PHE A 410 10.71 18.71 34.89
CA PHE A 410 11.39 19.97 35.18
C PHE A 410 11.88 20.65 33.90
N ASN A 411 11.80 21.98 33.85
CA ASN A 411 12.24 22.77 32.69
C ASN A 411 13.75 23.01 32.66
N SER A 412 14.45 22.83 33.80
CA SER A 412 15.89 23.08 33.90
C SER A 412 16.63 21.86 34.42
N GLU A 413 17.79 21.60 33.85
CA GLU A 413 18.70 20.54 34.29
C GLU A 413 19.23 20.80 35.71
N ALA A 414 19.41 22.08 36.07
CA ALA A 414 19.74 22.50 37.43
C ALA A 414 18.70 22.02 38.45
N SER A 415 17.40 22.09 38.11
CA SER A 415 16.33 21.62 39.00
C SER A 415 16.33 20.10 39.18
N ILE A 416 16.76 19.35 38.16
CA ILE A 416 16.90 17.90 38.23
C ILE A 416 18.06 17.53 39.15
N ILE A 417 19.20 18.21 39.00
CA ILE A 417 20.40 17.98 39.82
C ILE A 417 20.13 18.34 41.28
N GLU A 418 19.45 19.47 41.54
CA GLU A 418 19.10 19.90 42.89
C GLU A 418 18.19 18.88 43.59
N LEU A 419 17.19 18.36 42.88
CA LEU A 419 16.33 17.30 43.42
C LEU A 419 17.08 15.98 43.63
N ALA A 420 17.98 15.60 42.72
CA ALA A 420 18.77 14.37 42.82
C ALA A 420 19.75 14.40 44.01
N ASN A 421 20.18 15.58 44.44
CA ASN A 421 21.00 15.77 45.64
C ASN A 421 20.19 15.73 46.94
N ASP A 422 18.86 15.80 46.87
CA ASP A 422 17.98 15.68 48.02
C ASP A 422 17.79 14.21 48.39
N GLN A 423 18.37 13.79 49.53
CA GLN A 423 18.31 12.40 49.99
C GLN A 423 16.88 11.93 50.33
N SER A 424 15.92 12.85 50.51
CA SER A 424 14.54 12.49 50.82
C SER A 424 13.76 12.02 49.59
N VAL A 425 14.18 12.37 48.37
CA VAL A 425 13.47 12.04 47.12
C VAL A 425 14.09 10.81 46.47
N LEU A 426 13.34 9.71 46.44
CA LEU A 426 13.78 8.44 45.84
C LEU A 426 13.59 8.42 44.32
N GLY A 427 12.66 9.22 43.80
CA GLY A 427 12.37 9.33 42.37
C GLY A 427 10.95 9.78 42.09
N TYR A 428 10.58 9.77 40.82
CA TYR A 428 9.23 10.14 40.38
C TYR A 428 8.81 9.36 39.12
N ILE A 429 7.50 9.31 38.87
CA ILE A 429 6.90 8.84 37.63
C ILE A 429 5.89 9.90 37.16
N ALA A 430 5.99 10.27 35.88
CA ALA A 430 5.08 11.22 35.25
C ALA A 430 4.24 10.53 34.17
N GLY A 431 2.97 10.87 34.10
CA GLY A 431 2.02 10.23 33.21
C GLY A 431 0.65 10.88 33.23
N ARG A 432 -0.39 10.07 32.99
CA ARG A 432 -1.78 10.50 32.99
C ARG A 432 -2.60 9.73 34.02
N VAL A 433 -3.45 10.45 34.75
CA VAL A 433 -4.54 9.90 35.54
C VAL A 433 -5.84 10.47 34.97
N ASN A 434 -6.75 9.59 34.54
CA ASN A 434 -8.01 9.99 33.88
C ASN A 434 -7.79 10.99 32.72
N GLY A 435 -6.74 10.78 31.92
CA GLY A 435 -6.37 11.62 30.78
C GLY A 435 -5.60 12.90 31.11
N LYS A 436 -5.59 13.33 32.38
CA LYS A 436 -4.90 14.55 32.83
C LYS A 436 -3.45 14.26 33.24
N PRO A 437 -2.49 15.14 32.90
CA PRO A 437 -1.12 15.04 33.41
C PRO A 437 -1.08 14.89 34.93
N ALA A 438 -0.22 14.01 35.41
CA ALA A 438 -0.05 13.72 36.83
C ALA A 438 1.40 13.30 37.10
N VAL A 439 1.88 13.59 38.31
CA VAL A 439 3.22 13.19 38.77
C VAL A 439 3.10 12.51 40.11
N LYS A 440 3.68 11.31 40.23
CA LYS A 440 3.84 10.63 41.51
C LYS A 440 5.30 10.71 41.95
N VAL A 441 5.54 11.26 43.13
CA VAL A 441 6.88 11.43 43.71
C VAL A 441 7.02 10.49 44.90
N PHE A 442 8.12 9.74 44.91
CA PHE A 442 8.43 8.77 45.95
C PHE A 442 9.42 9.40 46.92
N LEU A 443 9.01 9.54 48.17
CA LEU A 443 9.83 10.08 49.23
C LEU A 443 10.26 8.96 50.17
N GLN A 444 11.51 8.99 50.63
CA GLN A 444 11.99 8.07 51.67
C GLN A 444 11.26 8.33 52.99
N HIS A 445 11.02 9.59 53.31
CA HIS A 445 10.26 10.07 54.47
C HIS A 445 9.63 11.42 54.14
N ASP A 446 8.68 11.88 54.94
CA ASP A 446 8.03 13.17 54.69
C ASP A 446 9.02 14.33 54.80
N ASP A 447 9.23 15.05 53.70
CA ASP A 447 10.08 16.25 53.65
C ASP A 447 9.31 17.42 53.03
N LYS A 448 8.98 18.41 53.86
CA LYS A 448 8.25 19.61 53.43
C LYS A 448 9.04 20.49 52.46
N LYS A 449 10.38 20.51 52.56
CA LYS A 449 11.24 21.28 51.65
C LYS A 449 11.22 20.65 50.27
N ALA A 450 11.44 19.34 50.19
CA ALA A 450 11.38 18.59 48.94
C ALA A 450 10.00 18.73 48.27
N VAL A 451 8.92 18.56 49.05
CA VAL A 451 7.53 18.76 48.57
C VAL A 451 7.34 20.17 48.00
N SER A 452 7.72 21.21 48.75
CA SER A 452 7.58 22.60 48.29
C SER A 452 8.42 22.89 47.04
N TYR A 453 9.61 22.30 46.95
CA TYR A 453 10.49 22.44 45.81
C TYR A 453 9.88 21.83 44.55
N VAL A 454 9.40 20.59 44.63
CA VAL A 454 8.74 19.90 43.51
C VAL A 454 7.52 20.69 43.06
N PHE A 455 6.65 21.12 43.98
CA PHE A 455 5.45 21.89 43.61
C PHE A 455 5.77 23.18 42.84
N LYS A 456 6.84 23.89 43.21
CA LYS A 456 7.23 25.15 42.56
C LYS A 456 7.85 24.97 41.18
N ASN A 457 8.57 23.86 40.98
CA ASN A 457 9.43 23.68 39.80
C ASN A 457 8.86 22.65 38.79
N CYS A 458 7.86 21.86 39.18
CA CYS A 458 7.24 20.86 38.31
C CYS A 458 6.38 21.52 37.22
N LYS A 459 6.46 20.99 36.00
CA LYS A 459 5.60 21.35 34.85
C LYS A 459 4.11 21.13 35.12
N TYR A 460 3.77 20.21 36.03
CA TYR A 460 2.39 19.79 36.32
C TYR A 460 2.05 19.97 37.81
N PRO A 461 2.03 21.21 38.35
CA PRO A 461 1.87 21.46 39.78
C PRO A 461 0.47 21.11 40.31
N GLU A 462 -0.54 21.06 39.44
CA GLU A 462 -1.94 20.87 39.81
C GLU A 462 -2.28 19.43 40.24
N ASN A 463 -1.43 18.45 39.89
CA ASN A 463 -1.74 17.03 40.07
C ASN A 463 -0.49 16.22 40.48
N ILE A 464 0.10 16.61 41.60
CA ILE A 464 1.27 15.95 42.19
C ILE A 464 0.82 15.13 43.41
N HIS A 465 1.20 13.86 43.43
CA HIS A 465 0.97 12.95 44.54
C HIS A 465 2.28 12.52 45.15
N PHE A 466 2.41 12.66 46.47
CA PHE A 466 3.59 12.23 47.21
C PHE A 466 3.30 10.90 47.92
N MET A 467 4.24 9.97 47.83
CA MET A 467 4.19 8.69 48.52
C MET A 467 5.38 8.56 49.46
N ASN A 468 5.12 8.45 50.75
CA ASN A 468 6.12 8.05 51.73
C ASN A 468 6.33 6.53 51.65
N VAL A 469 7.46 6.12 51.06
CA VAL A 469 7.78 4.71 50.80
C VAL A 469 8.03 3.95 52.10
N THR A 470 8.68 4.58 53.09
CA THR A 470 8.97 3.93 54.37
C THR A 470 7.71 3.62 55.16
N GLU A 471 6.74 4.53 55.18
CA GLU A 471 5.44 4.27 55.82
C GLU A 471 4.66 3.18 55.09
N LYS A 472 4.64 3.21 53.76
CA LYS A 472 3.92 2.21 52.97
C LYS A 472 4.51 0.80 53.13
N LEU A 473 5.84 0.69 53.22
CA LEU A 473 6.52 -0.56 53.52
C LEU A 473 6.16 -1.13 54.91
N LYS A 474 5.99 -0.28 55.93
CA LYS A 474 5.55 -0.72 57.27
C LYS A 474 4.13 -1.31 57.23
N VAL A 475 3.23 -0.71 56.44
CA VAL A 475 1.85 -1.19 56.27
C VAL A 475 1.81 -2.49 55.44
N ASN A 476 2.65 -2.61 54.41
CA ASN A 476 2.67 -3.79 53.53
C ASN A 476 3.43 -4.98 54.08
N ALA A 477 4.38 -4.81 55.00
CA ALA A 477 4.99 -5.92 55.74
C ALA A 477 3.94 -6.78 56.49
N VAL A 478 2.73 -6.23 56.70
CA VAL A 478 1.57 -6.92 57.30
C VAL A 478 0.71 -7.66 56.25
N ARG A 479 0.83 -7.35 54.96
CA ARG A 479 0.13 -8.02 53.85
C ARG A 479 1.08 -8.97 53.13
N GLU A 480 1.41 -10.09 53.79
CA GLU A 480 2.08 -11.20 53.12
C GLU A 480 1.34 -11.56 51.82
N ILE A 481 2.10 -11.79 50.74
CA ILE A 481 1.62 -12.54 49.58
C ILE A 481 0.91 -13.76 50.14
N ASN A 482 -0.38 -13.91 49.84
CA ASN A 482 -1.24 -14.90 50.47
C ASN A 482 -0.74 -16.31 50.06
N LYS A 483 0.25 -16.85 50.78
CA LYS A 483 0.95 -18.11 50.45
C LYS A 483 -0.05 -19.26 50.30
N LEU A 484 -1.15 -19.19 51.04
CA LEU A 484 -2.31 -20.09 50.96
C LEU A 484 -3.03 -20.05 49.60
N ALA A 485 -3.14 -18.88 48.97
CA ALA A 485 -3.78 -18.73 47.66
C ALA A 485 -2.94 -19.27 46.50
N VAL A 486 -1.61 -19.23 46.62
CA VAL A 486 -0.68 -19.83 45.64
C VAL A 486 -0.61 -21.34 45.83
N ALA A 487 -0.61 -21.81 47.08
CA ALA A 487 -0.59 -23.23 47.43
C ALA A 487 -1.81 -24.00 46.89
N SER A 488 -2.96 -23.33 46.73
CA SER A 488 -4.18 -23.94 46.19
C SER A 488 -4.21 -24.05 44.67
N ILE A 489 -3.28 -23.42 43.94
CA ILE A 489 -3.15 -23.58 42.47
C ILE A 489 -2.42 -24.91 42.19
N ASP A 490 -2.91 -25.71 41.26
CA ASP A 490 -2.27 -26.97 40.90
C ASP A 490 -0.87 -26.76 40.30
N THR A 491 -0.01 -27.77 40.42
CA THR A 491 1.40 -27.67 40.03
C THR A 491 1.59 -27.43 38.54
N SER A 492 0.76 -28.02 37.66
CA SER A 492 0.83 -27.81 36.21
C SER A 492 0.57 -26.35 35.84
N THR A 493 -0.52 -25.77 36.34
CA THR A 493 -0.87 -24.37 36.09
C THR A 493 0.18 -23.43 36.67
N ARG A 494 0.71 -23.73 37.87
CA ARG A 494 1.77 -22.93 38.48
C ARG A 494 3.05 -22.93 37.64
N ASN A 495 3.46 -24.09 37.12
CA ASN A 495 4.63 -24.21 36.27
C ASN A 495 4.44 -23.47 34.94
N LEU A 496 3.24 -23.54 34.35
CA LEU A 496 2.89 -22.79 33.14
C LEU A 496 2.96 -21.28 33.37
N LEU A 497 2.34 -20.77 34.44
CA LEU A 497 2.41 -19.36 34.83
C LEU A 497 3.85 -18.91 35.09
N HIS A 498 4.66 -19.75 35.74
CA HIS A 498 6.07 -19.45 35.98
C HIS A 498 6.87 -19.37 34.67
N ALA A 499 6.59 -20.24 33.70
CA ALA A 499 7.21 -20.19 32.38
C ALA A 499 6.80 -18.92 31.62
N ILE A 500 5.52 -18.52 31.69
CA ILE A 500 5.04 -17.26 31.10
C ILE A 500 5.74 -16.06 31.73
N ILE A 501 5.85 -16.00 33.06
CA ILE A 501 6.54 -14.92 33.76
C ILE A 501 8.03 -14.87 33.39
N GLN A 502 8.70 -16.03 33.25
CA GLN A 502 10.09 -16.07 32.80
C GLN A 502 10.26 -15.59 31.36
N LYS A 503 9.29 -15.87 30.49
CA LYS A 503 9.29 -15.44 29.08
C LYS A 503 9.00 -13.94 28.94
N GLU A 504 7.96 -13.45 29.60
CA GLU A 504 7.39 -12.11 29.37
C GLU A 504 7.82 -11.08 30.43
N GLY A 505 8.37 -11.52 31.56
CA GLY A 505 8.59 -10.66 32.72
C GLY A 505 9.51 -9.47 32.45
N GLU A 506 10.60 -9.68 31.72
CA GLU A 506 11.51 -8.60 31.33
C GLU A 506 10.81 -7.58 30.43
N ARG A 507 10.04 -8.06 29.45
CA ARG A 507 9.26 -7.21 28.54
C ARG A 507 8.26 -6.35 29.31
N ILE A 508 7.48 -6.96 30.21
CA ILE A 508 6.46 -6.27 31.02
C ILE A 508 7.10 -5.18 31.89
N MET A 509 8.20 -5.49 32.57
CA MET A 509 8.89 -4.51 33.42
C MET A 509 9.53 -3.38 32.60
N ALA A 510 9.95 -3.66 31.36
CA ALA A 510 10.52 -2.65 30.48
C ALA A 510 9.46 -1.76 29.80
N THR A 511 8.26 -2.29 29.50
CA THR A 511 7.17 -1.57 28.83
C THR A 511 6.21 -0.86 29.79
N HIS A 512 6.23 -1.19 31.08
CA HIS A 512 5.35 -0.59 32.08
C HIS A 512 6.14 -0.11 33.31
N SER A 513 6.52 1.17 33.33
CA SER A 513 7.36 1.79 34.37
C SER A 513 6.77 1.74 35.78
N THR A 514 5.46 1.56 35.91
CA THR A 514 4.81 1.43 37.22
C THR A 514 5.00 0.05 37.83
N VAL A 515 5.29 -0.98 37.05
CA VAL A 515 5.45 -2.36 37.52
C VAL A 515 6.82 -2.54 38.18
N VAL A 516 6.81 -2.97 39.44
CA VAL A 516 8.02 -3.21 40.26
C VAL A 516 8.16 -4.67 40.70
N GLY A 517 7.14 -5.49 40.46
CA GLY A 517 7.19 -6.93 40.74
C GLY A 517 6.14 -7.71 39.98
N ILE A 518 6.43 -8.98 39.74
CA ILE A 518 5.55 -9.93 39.04
C ILE A 518 5.48 -11.22 39.88
N GLY A 519 4.29 -11.77 40.05
CA GLY A 519 4.09 -13.00 40.80
C GLY A 519 2.88 -13.81 40.33
N ILE A 520 2.64 -14.92 41.02
CA ILE A 520 1.51 -15.82 40.78
C ILE A 520 0.51 -15.64 41.92
N SER A 521 -0.79 -15.57 41.60
CA SER A 521 -1.87 -15.51 42.58
C SER A 521 -3.17 -16.09 42.02
N ARG A 522 -4.25 -16.00 42.81
CA ARG A 522 -5.63 -16.04 42.33
C ARG A 522 -6.26 -14.65 42.36
N ILE A 523 -7.23 -14.39 41.47
CA ILE A 523 -8.10 -13.20 41.51
C ILE A 523 -8.92 -13.25 42.80
N LYS A 524 -9.03 -12.12 43.50
CA LYS A 524 -9.74 -12.05 44.79
C LYS A 524 -11.23 -12.43 44.70
N ASP A 525 -11.89 -12.08 43.60
CA ASP A 525 -13.35 -12.22 43.47
C ASP A 525 -13.78 -13.55 42.82
N VAL A 526 -12.99 -14.06 41.87
CA VAL A 526 -13.34 -15.24 41.05
C VAL A 526 -12.53 -16.48 41.46
N GLY A 527 -11.42 -16.29 42.17
CA GLY A 527 -10.52 -17.38 42.57
C GLY A 527 -9.72 -18.01 41.42
N ALA A 528 -9.85 -17.55 40.17
CA ALA A 528 -9.09 -18.08 39.03
C ALA A 528 -7.58 -17.78 39.16
N PRO A 529 -6.67 -18.72 38.79
CA PRO A 529 -5.24 -18.46 38.72
C PRO A 529 -4.90 -17.27 37.80
N CYS A 530 -3.98 -16.41 38.22
CA CYS A 530 -3.66 -15.16 37.55
C CYS A 530 -2.19 -14.77 37.70
N ILE A 531 -1.74 -13.86 36.83
CA ILE A 531 -0.45 -13.16 36.95
C ILE A 531 -0.71 -11.90 37.79
N ALA A 532 -0.05 -11.80 38.94
CA ALA A 532 -0.14 -10.62 39.80
C ALA A 532 0.96 -9.62 39.47
N LEU A 533 0.59 -8.40 39.10
CA LEU A 533 1.53 -7.30 38.85
C LEU A 533 1.49 -6.32 40.02
N PHE A 534 2.64 -6.13 40.66
CA PHE A 534 2.81 -5.18 41.75
C PHE A 534 3.28 -3.84 41.17
N CYS A 535 2.45 -2.82 41.30
CA CYS A 535 2.64 -1.51 40.69
C CYS A 535 2.79 -0.42 41.75
N LEU A 536 3.63 0.58 41.48
CA LEU A 536 3.75 1.78 42.32
C LEU A 536 2.50 2.66 42.30
N ASP A 537 1.75 2.60 41.21
CA ASP A 537 0.45 3.23 41.03
C ASP A 537 -0.33 2.46 39.97
N LYS A 538 -1.60 2.13 40.25
CA LYS A 538 -2.46 1.37 39.34
C LYS A 538 -3.32 2.25 38.43
N GLN A 539 -3.43 3.55 38.72
CA GLN A 539 -4.25 4.51 37.95
C GLN A 539 -3.39 5.35 37.00
N LEU A 540 -2.12 5.58 37.35
CA LEU A 540 -1.17 6.34 36.55
C LEU A 540 -0.67 5.52 35.37
N ILE A 541 -0.85 6.05 34.17
CA ILE A 541 -0.26 5.52 32.93
C ILE A 541 0.91 6.45 32.56
N PRO A 542 2.17 6.00 32.64
CA PRO A 542 3.32 6.84 32.30
C PRO A 542 3.27 7.37 30.86
N PHE A 543 3.83 8.56 30.62
CA PHE A 543 3.83 9.14 29.27
C PHE A 543 4.53 8.22 28.27
N GLY A 544 3.92 7.99 27.10
CA GLY A 544 4.41 7.08 26.07
C GLY A 544 4.19 5.59 26.35
N GLU A 545 3.59 5.23 27.49
CA GLU A 545 3.23 3.84 27.80
C GLU A 545 1.74 3.59 27.62
N HIS A 546 1.41 2.31 27.47
CA HIS A 546 0.03 1.86 27.29
C HIS A 546 -0.49 1.27 28.60
N LYS A 547 -1.81 1.14 28.71
CA LYS A 547 -2.44 0.41 29.82
C LYS A 547 -1.87 -1.01 29.88
N ILE A 548 -1.69 -1.49 31.10
CA ILE A 548 -1.36 -2.90 31.35
C ILE A 548 -2.50 -3.76 30.76
N PRO A 549 -2.18 -4.82 29.99
CA PRO A 549 -3.20 -5.67 29.40
C PRO A 549 -3.96 -6.45 30.48
N GLU A 550 -5.25 -6.71 30.23
CA GLU A 550 -6.11 -7.47 31.15
C GLU A 550 -5.75 -8.96 31.21
N GLN A 551 -5.08 -9.47 30.17
CA GLN A 551 -4.63 -10.85 30.06
C GLN A 551 -3.22 -10.93 29.46
N ILE A 552 -2.46 -11.94 29.86
CA ILE A 552 -1.16 -12.30 29.29
C ILE A 552 -1.19 -13.79 28.99
N GLU A 553 -0.97 -14.16 27.73
CA GLU A 553 -0.98 -15.57 27.27
C GLU A 553 -2.25 -16.32 27.71
N GLY A 554 -3.40 -15.64 27.65
CA GLY A 554 -4.72 -16.18 28.04
C GLY A 554 -4.99 -16.21 29.56
N PHE A 555 -4.02 -15.86 30.40
CA PHE A 555 -4.22 -15.75 31.85
C PHE A 555 -4.58 -14.33 32.27
N PRO A 556 -5.52 -14.15 33.21
CA PRO A 556 -5.89 -12.83 33.69
C PRO A 556 -4.77 -12.18 34.50
N VAL A 557 -4.75 -10.85 34.46
CA VAL A 557 -3.80 -10.00 35.19
C VAL A 557 -4.48 -9.35 36.38
N ASP A 558 -3.90 -9.51 37.58
CA ASP A 558 -4.34 -8.85 38.82
C ASP A 558 -3.35 -7.75 39.20
N ILE A 559 -3.77 -6.49 39.04
CA ILE A 559 -2.94 -5.31 39.34
C ILE A 559 -3.09 -4.92 40.80
N ARG A 560 -1.98 -4.95 41.53
CA ARG A 560 -1.90 -4.62 42.96
C ARG A 560 -1.04 -3.40 43.17
N GLU A 561 -1.51 -2.46 43.97
CA GLU A 561 -0.68 -1.33 44.34
C GLU A 561 0.23 -1.72 45.51
N TYR A 562 1.53 -1.47 45.35
CA TYR A 562 2.53 -1.54 46.39
C TYR A 562 2.51 -0.25 47.18
#